data_AF-A0A840I090-F1
#
_entry.id   AF-A0A840I090-F1
#
_cell.length_a   1.000
_cell.length_b   1.000
_cell.length_c   1.000
_cell.angle_alpha   90.00
_cell.angle_beta   90.00
_cell.angle_gamma   90.00
#
_symmetry.space_group_name_H-M   'P 1'
#
loop_
_entity.id
_entity.type
_entity.pdbx_description
1 polymer ?
#
loop_
_entity_poly.entity_id
_entity_poly.type
_entity_poly.pdbx_seq_one_letter_code
_entity_poly.pdbx_strand_id
1 'polypeptide(L)' 'MRCTRSSPLKTWELKLARTKARRRALIAVARKFAVILHRMWMTNEPFRTEATA' A
#
# COMPACT_ATOMS: atom_id res chain seq x y z
N MET A 1 -9.29 -12.35 -1.22
CA MET A 1 -9.09 -12.05 0.22
C MET A 1 -9.22 -10.56 0.46
N ARG A 2 -10.18 -10.09 1.26
CA ARG A 2 -10.25 -8.69 1.70
C ARG A 2 -9.47 -8.58 3.01
N CYS A 3 -8.30 -7.93 3.01
CA CYS A 3 -7.59 -7.62 4.24
C CYS A 3 -8.44 -6.62 5.04
N THR A 4 -9.05 -7.09 6.13
CA THR A 4 -9.98 -6.33 6.99
C THR A 4 -9.26 -5.38 7.95
N ARG A 5 -7.93 -5.51 8.12
CA ARG A 5 -7.12 -4.67 8.99
C ARG A 5 -7.00 -3.26 8.40
N SER A 6 -7.43 -2.25 9.16
CA SER A 6 -7.27 -0.83 8.84
C SER A 6 -5.79 -0.45 8.95
N SER A 7 -5.05 -0.62 7.86
CA SER A 7 -3.65 -0.20 7.77
C SER A 7 -3.53 1.27 7.35
N PRO A 8 -2.44 1.97 7.71
CA PRO A 8 -2.17 3.33 7.23
C PRO A 8 -2.18 3.44 5.70
N LEU A 9 -1.79 2.35 5.02
CA LEU A 9 -1.89 2.18 3.57
C LEU A 9 -3.35 2.24 3.10
N LYS A 10 -4.26 1.52 3.75
CA LYS A 10 -5.68 1.50 3.39
C LYS A 10 -6.35 2.86 3.62
N THR A 11 -5.98 3.56 4.70
CA THR A 11 -6.46 4.93 4.98
C THR A 11 -5.93 5.93 3.94
N TRP A 12 -4.67 5.79 3.52
CA TRP A 12 -4.11 6.59 2.44
C TRP A 12 -4.79 6.30 1.10
N GLU A 13 -5.02 5.02 0.76
CA GLU A 13 -5.71 4.60 -0.46
C GLU A 13 -7.12 5.20 -0.54
N LEU A 14 -7.87 5.17 0.57
CA LEU A 14 -9.20 5.76 0.66
C LEU A 14 -9.17 7.28 0.50
N LYS A 15 -8.20 7.97 1.13
CA LYS A 15 -8.03 9.43 0.97
C LYS A 15 -7.64 9.77 -0.47
N LEU A 16 -6.77 8.99 -1.09
CA LEU A 16 -6.31 9.22 -2.46
C LEU A 16 -7.41 8.98 -3.50
N ALA A 17 -8.25 7.97 -3.29
CA ALA A 17 -9.42 7.70 -4.11
C ALA A 17 -10.46 8.83 -4.06
N ARG A 18 -10.54 9.57 -2.93
CA ARG A 18 -11.41 10.75 -2.79
C ARG A 18 -10.86 11.99 -3.49
N THR A 19 -9.53 12.15 -3.58
CA THR A 19 -8.92 13.40 -4.08
C THR A 19 -8.48 13.33 -5.54
N LYS A 20 -8.23 12.15 -6.11
CA LYS A 20 -7.69 12.02 -7.49
C LYS A 20 -8.64 11.28 -8.43
N ALA A 21 -8.65 11.71 -9.69
CA ALA A 21 -9.29 10.98 -10.78
C ALA A 21 -8.81 9.52 -10.82
N ARG A 22 -9.75 8.58 -11.05
CA ARG A 22 -9.56 7.13 -10.89
C ARG A 22 -8.27 6.58 -11.51
N ARG A 23 -7.87 7.05 -12.70
CA ARG A 23 -6.59 6.66 -13.35
C ARG A 23 -5.35 7.07 -12.54
N ARG A 24 -5.33 8.29 -12.00
CA ARG A 24 -4.18 8.80 -11.21
C ARG A 24 -4.08 8.11 -9.86
N ALA A 25 -5.22 7.74 -9.26
CA ALA A 25 -5.25 6.95 -8.03
C ALA A 25 -4.67 5.55 -8.26
N LEU A 26 -5.08 4.84 -9.33
CA LEU A 26 -4.55 3.52 -9.68
C LEU A 26 -3.02 3.55 -9.93
N ILE A 27 -2.53 4.53 -10.69
CA ILE A 27 -1.09 4.67 -10.97
C ILE A 27 -0.29 4.91 -9.68
N ALA A 28 -0.81 5.74 -8.77
CA ALA A 28 -0.15 6.02 -7.50
C ALA A 28 -0.11 4.78 -6.58
N VAL A 29 -1.18 3.97 -6.57
CA VAL A 29 -1.23 2.70 -5.87
C VAL A 29 -0.20 1.73 -6.45
N ALA A 30 -0.15 1.57 -7.78
CA ALA A 30 0.84 0.73 -8.44
C ALA A 30 2.29 1.15 -8.14
N ARG A 31 2.58 2.46 -8.13
CA ARG A 31 3.89 2.98 -7.72
C ARG A 31 4.24 2.61 -6.29
N LYS A 32 3.29 2.73 -5.35
CA LYS A 32 3.50 2.35 -3.95
C LYS A 32 3.79 0.85 -3.84
N PHE A 33 3.05 0.00 -4.57
CA PHE A 33 3.29 -1.45 -4.61
C PHE A 33 4.65 -1.80 -5.20
N ALA A 34 5.04 -1.18 -6.31
CA ALA A 34 6.34 -1.42 -6.94
C ALA A 34 7.49 -1.10 -5.98
N VAL A 35 7.42 0.00 -5.23
CA VAL A 35 8.45 0.37 -4.25
C VAL A 35 8.50 -0.63 -3.08
N ILE A 36 7.35 -1.07 -2.58
CA ILE A 36 7.27 -2.05 -1.48
C ILE A 36 7.86 -3.39 -1.92
N LEU A 37 7.45 -3.90 -3.07
CA LEU A 37 7.96 -5.16 -3.64
C LEU A 37 9.45 -5.06 -3.95
N HIS A 38 9.90 -3.94 -4.53
CA HIS A 38 11.30 -3.71 -4.82
C HIS A 38 12.15 -3.62 -3.55
N ARG A 39 11.64 -2.96 -2.50
CA ARG A 39 12.30 -2.95 -1.19
C ARG A 39 12.36 -4.34 -0.57
N MET A 40 11.29 -5.13 -0.61
CA MET A 40 11.31 -6.51 -0.10
C MET A 40 12.35 -7.35 -0.85
N TRP A 41 12.37 -7.23 -2.17
CA TRP A 41 13.31 -7.95 -3.02
C TRP A 41 14.76 -7.58 -2.72
N MET A 42 15.06 -6.29 -2.54
CA MET A 42 16.41 -5.82 -2.25
C MET A 42 16.86 -6.10 -0.81
N THR A 43 15.93 -6.09 0.14
CA THR A 43 16.28 -6.20 1.57
C THR A 43 16.24 -7.65 2.06
N ASN A 44 15.60 -8.57 1.32
CA ASN A 44 15.34 -9.97 1.67
C ASN A 44 14.71 -10.15 3.07
N GLU A 45 14.16 -9.08 3.62
CA GLU A 45 13.51 -9.00 4.92
C GLU A 45 12.00 -9.22 4.71
N PRO A 46 11.37 -10.11 5.48
CA PRO A 46 9.94 -10.33 5.37
C PRO A 46 9.18 -9.04 5.71
N PHE A 47 8.04 -8.82 5.03
CA PHE A 47 7.20 -7.67 5.32
C PHE A 47 6.75 -7.68 6.78
N ARG A 48 7.38 -6.86 7.62
CA ARG A 48 6.82 -6.52 8.94
C ARG A 48 5.61 -5.62 8.69
N THR A 49 4.42 -6.22 8.66
CA THR A 49 3.23 -5.49 9.06
C THR A 49 3.33 -5.35 10.56
N GLU A 50 3.87 -4.25 11.10
CA GLU A 50 3.79 -4.02 12.54
C GLU A 50 2.33 -3.85 12.95
N ALA A 51 1.73 -4.96 13.32
CA ALA A 51 0.57 -4.98 14.15
C ALA A 51 0.85 -6.08 15.17
N THR A 52 1.83 -5.74 16.01
CA THR A 52 2.03 -6.32 17.34
C THR A 52 0.77 -6.03 18.16
N ALA A 53 -0.13 -7.00 18.14
CA ALA A 53 -1.04 -7.37 19.21
C ALA A 53 -1.43 -8.82 18.93
#